data_AF-A0A9Q5ZDV5-F1
#
_entry.id   AF-A0A9Q5ZDV5-F1
#
_cell.length_a   1.000
_cell.length_b   1.000
_cell.length_c   1.000
_cell.angle_alpha   90.00
_cell.angle_beta   90.00
_cell.angle_gamma   90.00
#
_symmetry.space_group_name_H-M   'P 1'
#
loop_
_entity.id
_entity.type
_entity.pdbx_description
1 polymer ?
#
loop_
_entity_poly.entity_id
_entity_poly.type
_entity_poly.pdbx_seq_one_letter_code
_entity_poly.pdbx_strand_id
1 'polypeptide(L)'
;MENQPSLLGYILLISNLFLFWYFLRGKNFKIDEQTQNKLNFTIKPKWFLFIGLFIAQLGIICLYTIFTIIPVTQLSCERVPQNLQASSIEQKSSTIICQLREFDFFSHQKSQKEISGLIGTRLEKQTKTDKEGKILYIYQVQLLTNTESIPFRRIGYSDYSLEEAKLIILKIKNFLAEPLEKSLVVTQDDTAGVYAGIGGTLFFFLVGLLIIAAGSFINCNFDKESNSLILSRYRWFGILGKSVFLYSLNEIVDIKVESSDSSEGGMVHRVSLMLASGETVPLSGCYSSGFQEKQEIVKMIKSFLAAN
;
A
#
# COMPACT_ATOMS: atom_id res chain seq x y z
N MET A 1 11.37 18.07 17.66
CA MET A 1 11.63 16.63 17.41
C MET A 1 12.18 16.55 16.00
N GLU A 2 13.46 16.24 15.87
CA GLU A 2 14.05 15.94 14.56
C GLU A 2 13.33 14.75 13.96
N ASN A 3 12.74 14.93 12.78
CA ASN A 3 12.20 13.85 11.98
C ASN A 3 13.37 13.00 11.48
N GLN A 4 13.87 12.08 12.31
CA GLN A 4 14.73 11.03 11.81
C GLN A 4 13.92 10.25 10.75
N PRO A 5 14.35 10.21 9.49
CA PRO A 5 13.69 9.41 8.47
C PRO A 5 13.64 7.97 8.97
N SER A 6 12.42 7.42 9.07
CA SER A 6 12.23 6.05 9.53
C SER A 6 12.98 5.09 8.58
N LEU A 7 13.53 4.01 9.12
CA LEU A 7 14.20 2.96 8.34
C LEU A 7 13.32 2.47 7.16
N LEU A 8 12.00 2.49 7.33
CA LEU A 8 11.05 2.23 6.25
C LEU A 8 11.14 3.25 5.11
N GLY A 9 11.24 4.55 5.41
CA GLY A 9 11.38 5.61 4.42
C GLY A 9 12.59 5.39 3.52
N TYR A 10 13.73 4.96 4.08
CA TYR A 10 14.91 4.61 3.31
C TYR A 10 14.71 3.36 2.45
N ILE A 11 14.09 2.31 2.99
CA ILE A 11 13.79 1.09 2.24
C ILE A 11 12.89 1.39 1.05
N LEU A 12 11.85 2.20 1.25
CA LEU A 12 10.93 2.61 0.18
C LEU A 12 11.63 3.46 -0.88
N LEU A 13 12.46 4.41 -0.47
CA LEU A 13 13.24 5.23 -1.39
C LEU A 13 14.18 4.36 -2.25
N ILE A 14 14.93 3.45 -1.63
CA ILE A 14 15.86 2.55 -2.32
C ILE A 14 15.09 1.62 -3.26
N SER A 15 13.96 1.07 -2.82
CA SER A 15 13.10 0.21 -3.63
C SER A 15 12.54 0.97 -4.84
N ASN A 16 12.05 2.20 -4.65
CA ASN A 16 11.56 3.06 -5.72
C ASN A 16 12.65 3.44 -6.72
N LEU A 17 13.84 3.82 -6.23
CA LEU A 17 15.00 4.10 -7.08
C LEU A 17 15.40 2.87 -7.89
N PHE A 18 15.43 1.69 -7.27
CA PHE A 18 15.74 0.44 -7.95
C PHE A 18 14.69 0.10 -9.03
N LEU A 19 13.39 0.21 -8.72
CA LEU A 19 12.31 -0.03 -9.68
C LEU A 19 12.35 0.97 -10.84
N PHE A 20 12.55 2.24 -10.53
CA PHE A 20 12.69 3.30 -11.52
C PHE A 20 13.89 3.06 -12.43
N TRP A 21 15.03 2.68 -11.85
CA TRP A 21 16.24 2.38 -12.60
C TRP A 21 16.12 1.11 -13.44
N TYR A 22 15.48 0.07 -12.91
CA TYR A 22 15.13 -1.15 -13.65
C TYR A 22 14.23 -0.85 -14.85
N PHE A 23 13.26 0.05 -14.67
CA PHE A 23 12.36 0.49 -15.72
C PHE A 23 13.09 1.30 -16.80
N LEU A 24 13.96 2.25 -16.40
CA LEU A 24 14.68 3.10 -17.35
C LEU A 24 15.81 2.38 -18.11
N ARG A 25 16.58 1.51 -17.45
CA ARG A 25 17.87 1.06 -17.99
C ARG A 25 17.79 -0.16 -18.90
N GLY A 26 16.68 -0.90 -18.89
CA GLY A 26 16.58 -2.13 -19.67
C GLY A 26 15.67 -1.99 -20.89
N LYS A 27 16.10 -2.57 -22.02
CA LYS A 27 15.24 -2.75 -23.19
C LYS A 27 13.97 -3.54 -22.87
N ASN A 28 12.86 -3.18 -23.50
CA ASN A 28 11.58 -3.91 -23.38
C ASN A 28 11.57 -5.28 -24.08
N PHE A 29 12.64 -5.65 -24.78
CA PHE A 29 12.80 -6.95 -25.41
C PHE A 29 14.14 -7.61 -25.01
N LYS A 30 14.17 -8.93 -25.06
CA LYS A 30 15.36 -9.77 -24.86
C LYS A 30 15.50 -10.69 -26.05
N ILE A 31 16.68 -10.71 -26.66
CA ILE A 31 17.02 -11.68 -27.70
C ILE A 31 17.39 -12.98 -26.98
N ASP A 32 16.68 -14.06 -27.30
CA ASP A 32 16.90 -15.38 -26.73
C ASP A 32 17.78 -16.24 -27.64
N GLU A 33 17.67 -16.06 -28.96
CA GLU A 33 18.51 -16.73 -29.97
C GLU A 33 18.61 -15.87 -31.23
N GLN A 34 19.81 -15.76 -31.82
CA GLN A 34 19.99 -15.07 -33.11
C GLN A 34 21.10 -15.77 -33.91
N THR A 35 20.71 -16.44 -34.99
CA THR A 35 21.57 -17.09 -35.97
C THR A 35 21.17 -16.64 -37.38
N GLN A 36 21.83 -17.15 -38.42
CA GLN A 36 21.43 -16.88 -39.81
C GLN A 36 20.02 -17.41 -40.12
N ASN A 37 19.66 -18.56 -39.54
CA ASN A 37 18.42 -19.27 -39.82
C ASN A 37 17.31 -19.00 -38.80
N LYS A 38 17.66 -18.53 -37.59
CA LYS A 38 16.69 -18.40 -36.50
C LYS A 38 16.84 -17.08 -35.74
N LEU A 39 15.71 -16.44 -35.45
CA LEU A 39 15.62 -15.26 -34.59
C LEU A 39 14.50 -15.47 -33.57
N ASN A 40 14.87 -15.62 -32.30
CA ASN A 40 13.95 -15.75 -31.18
C ASN A 40 14.15 -14.59 -30.20
N PHE A 41 13.09 -13.85 -29.93
CA PHE A 41 13.13 -12.79 -28.93
C PHE A 41 11.80 -12.68 -28.17
N THR A 42 11.90 -12.17 -26.95
CA THR A 42 10.77 -11.99 -26.05
C THR A 42 10.59 -10.50 -25.71
N ILE A 43 9.39 -9.97 -25.94
CA ILE A 43 8.94 -8.64 -25.49
C ILE A 43 8.30 -8.79 -24.10
N LYS A 44 8.77 -7.99 -23.13
CA LYS A 44 8.33 -8.01 -21.73
C LYS A 44 7.46 -6.79 -21.41
N PRO A 45 6.35 -6.95 -20.66
CA PRO A 45 5.46 -5.85 -20.28
C PRO A 45 6.00 -5.07 -19.07
N LYS A 46 7.17 -4.42 -19.20
CA LYS A 46 7.83 -3.73 -18.07
C LYS A 46 6.99 -2.65 -17.43
N TRP A 47 6.20 -1.92 -18.22
CA TRP A 47 5.34 -0.85 -17.73
C TRP A 47 4.27 -1.37 -16.76
N PHE A 48 3.58 -2.46 -17.13
CA PHE A 48 2.61 -3.12 -16.26
C PHE A 48 3.26 -3.68 -14.99
N LEU A 49 4.46 -4.25 -15.14
CA LEU A 49 5.23 -4.72 -13.99
C LEU A 49 5.58 -3.56 -13.04
N PHE A 50 6.06 -2.44 -13.58
CA PHE A 50 6.42 -1.26 -12.80
C PHE A 50 5.21 -0.68 -12.06
N ILE A 51 4.11 -0.40 -12.76
CA ILE A 51 2.88 0.15 -12.16
C ILE A 51 2.35 -0.80 -11.08
N GLY A 52 2.28 -2.09 -11.37
CA GLY A 52 1.75 -3.06 -10.42
C GLY A 52 2.60 -3.19 -9.16
N LEU A 53 3.93 -3.16 -9.29
CA LEU A 53 4.85 -3.14 -8.14
C LEU A 53 4.72 -1.84 -7.34
N PHE A 54 4.59 -0.69 -8.02
CA PHE A 54 4.38 0.61 -7.38
C PHE A 54 3.09 0.64 -6.55
N ILE A 55 1.99 0.10 -7.09
CA ILE A 55 0.71 0.01 -6.37
C ILE A 55 0.81 -0.97 -5.19
N ALA A 56 1.50 -2.11 -5.37
CA ALA A 56 1.72 -3.05 -4.27
C ALA A 56 2.54 -2.43 -3.11
N GLN A 57 3.50 -1.55 -3.41
CA GLN A 57 4.23 -0.80 -2.39
C GLN A 57 3.34 0.15 -1.58
N LEU A 58 2.31 0.76 -2.18
CA LEU A 58 1.33 1.54 -1.42
C LEU A 58 0.63 0.68 -0.37
N GLY A 59 0.34 -0.58 -0.70
CA GLY A 59 -0.17 -1.56 0.27
C GLY A 59 0.77 -1.77 1.45
N ILE A 60 2.08 -1.92 1.20
CA ILE A 60 3.10 -2.06 2.26
C ILE A 60 3.17 -0.81 3.15
N ILE A 61 3.08 0.37 2.54
CA ILE A 61 3.06 1.64 3.26
C ILE A 61 1.83 1.71 4.17
N CYS A 62 0.64 1.43 3.64
CA CYS A 62 -0.60 1.37 4.41
C CYS A 62 -0.43 0.40 5.60
N LEU A 63 0.04 -0.82 5.34
CA LEU A 63 0.27 -1.84 6.35
C LEU A 63 1.17 -1.33 7.49
N TYR A 64 2.30 -0.71 7.14
CA TYR A 64 3.23 -0.17 8.13
C TYR A 64 2.63 0.97 8.96
N THR A 65 1.87 1.89 8.32
CA THR A 65 1.23 3.00 9.04
C THR A 65 0.23 2.51 10.08
N ILE A 66 -0.49 1.41 9.80
CA ILE A 66 -1.43 0.81 10.74
C ILE A 66 -0.71 0.30 11.99
N PHE A 67 0.37 -0.47 11.82
CA PHE A 67 1.14 -1.02 12.94
C PHE A 67 1.83 0.06 13.80
N THR A 68 2.15 1.21 13.21
CA THR A 68 2.83 2.28 13.93
C THR A 68 1.86 3.23 14.65
N ILE A 69 0.70 3.52 14.05
CA ILE A 69 -0.17 4.64 14.45
C ILE A 69 -1.30 4.25 15.41
N ILE A 70 -1.75 2.98 15.40
CA ILE A 70 -2.95 2.58 16.15
C ILE A 70 -2.56 1.86 17.46
N PRO A 71 -2.37 2.57 18.59
CA PRO A 71 -2.18 1.92 19.89
C PRO A 71 -3.53 1.55 20.52
N VAL A 72 -3.54 0.46 21.28
CA VAL A 72 -4.61 0.18 22.25
C VAL A 72 -4.28 0.96 23.53
N THR A 73 -5.24 1.71 24.06
CA THR A 73 -5.06 2.47 25.30
C THR A 73 -5.87 1.84 26.43
N GLN A 74 -5.22 1.62 27.57
CA GLN A 74 -5.84 1.01 28.74
C GLN A 74 -5.55 1.85 29.98
N LEU A 75 -6.60 2.23 30.70
CA LEU A 75 -6.49 2.80 32.04
C LEU A 75 -6.88 1.73 33.06
N SER A 76 -5.94 1.39 33.93
CA SER A 76 -6.16 0.48 35.07
C SER A 76 -6.04 1.27 36.36
N CYS A 77 -7.08 1.34 37.16
CA CYS A 77 -7.07 2.00 38.46
C CYS A 77 -7.34 1.00 39.57
N GLU A 78 -6.63 1.14 40.68
CA GLU A 78 -6.83 0.34 41.89
C GLU A 78 -6.96 1.26 43.10
N ARG A 79 -7.90 0.94 43.98
CA ARG A 79 -8.01 1.56 45.30
C ARG A 79 -7.09 0.82 46.24
N VAL A 80 -6.02 1.46 46.68
CA VAL A 80 -5.11 0.89 47.67
C VAL A 80 -5.69 1.18 49.06
N PRO A 81 -6.09 0.15 49.84
CA PRO A 81 -6.51 0.38 51.21
C PRO A 81 -5.29 0.86 52.01
N GLN A 82 -5.40 2.03 52.63
CA GLN A 82 -4.37 2.49 53.55
C GLN A 82 -4.45 1.64 54.83
N ASN A 83 -3.58 0.64 54.95
CA ASN A 83 -3.34 -0.07 56.20
C ASN A 83 -2.60 0.85 57.18
N LEU A 84 -3.30 1.86 57.69
CA LEU A 84 -2.84 2.66 58.82
C LEU A 84 -3.53 2.14 60.06
N GLN A 85 -2.73 1.53 60.94
CA GLN A 85 -3.10 1.03 62.26
C GLN A 85 -4.07 1.99 62.98
N ALA A 86 -5.04 1.37 63.64
CA ALA A 86 -6.21 1.96 64.26
C ALA A 86 -5.88 3.19 65.13
N SER A 87 -6.60 4.30 64.88
CA SER A 87 -7.10 5.26 65.90
C SER A 87 -7.55 6.56 65.24
N SER A 88 -8.76 6.58 64.67
CA SER A 88 -9.67 7.75 64.59
C SER A 88 -10.79 7.46 63.59
N ILE A 89 -12.00 7.88 63.94
CA ILE A 89 -13.29 7.60 63.28
C ILE A 89 -13.51 8.46 62.01
N GLU A 90 -12.47 9.12 61.50
CA GLU A 90 -12.57 9.86 60.25
C GLU A 90 -12.32 8.96 59.05
N GLN A 91 -13.31 8.98 58.15
CA GLN A 91 -13.45 8.21 56.93
C GLN A 91 -12.22 8.40 56.03
N LYS A 92 -11.15 7.61 56.27
CA LYS A 92 -9.88 7.68 55.53
C LYS A 92 -10.13 7.42 54.04
N SER A 93 -9.87 8.44 53.24
CA SER A 93 -9.93 8.37 51.78
C SER A 93 -8.97 7.30 51.28
N SER A 94 -9.48 6.29 50.58
CA SER A 94 -8.64 5.35 49.83
C SER A 94 -7.87 6.11 48.76
N THR A 95 -6.57 5.87 48.65
CA THR A 95 -5.77 6.45 47.57
C THR A 95 -6.04 5.67 46.29
N ILE A 96 -6.41 6.38 45.23
CA ILE A 96 -6.59 5.81 43.89
C ILE A 96 -5.28 5.93 43.13
N ILE A 97 -4.73 4.80 42.69
CA ILE A 97 -3.54 4.74 41.84
C ILE A 97 -3.99 4.21 40.49
N CYS A 98 -3.74 4.97 39.43
CA CYS A 98 -4.07 4.59 38.07
C CYS A 98 -2.82 4.43 37.22
N GLN A 99 -2.89 3.56 36.22
CA GLN A 99 -1.85 3.34 35.23
C GLN A 99 -2.48 3.46 33.84
N LEU A 100 -2.02 4.44 33.08
CA LEU A 100 -2.36 4.59 31.67
C LEU A 100 -1.29 3.88 30.85
N ARG A 101 -1.66 2.78 30.20
CA ARG A 101 -0.78 1.96 29.37
C ARG A 101 -1.18 2.09 27.92
N GLU A 102 -0.18 2.22 27.06
CA GLU A 102 -0.35 2.16 25.61
C GLU A 102 0.28 0.86 25.11
N PHE A 103 -0.47 0.07 24.37
CA PHE A 103 -0.01 -1.16 23.75
C PHE A 103 0.06 -0.99 22.23
N ASP A 104 1.01 -1.67 21.61
CA ASP A 104 0.99 -1.88 20.17
C ASP A 104 -0.02 -2.96 19.77
N PHE A 105 -0.18 -3.16 18.46
CA PHE A 105 -1.08 -4.18 17.94
C PHE A 105 -0.71 -5.61 18.37
N PHE A 106 0.56 -5.88 18.68
CA PHE A 106 1.06 -7.17 19.18
C PHE A 106 0.95 -7.29 20.70
N SER A 107 0.18 -6.40 21.34
CA SER A 107 0.02 -6.34 22.80
C SER A 107 1.33 -6.04 23.55
N HIS A 108 2.37 -5.54 22.87
CA HIS A 108 3.56 -5.07 23.56
C HIS A 108 3.32 -3.68 24.13
N GLN A 109 3.68 -3.49 25.40
CA GLN A 109 3.54 -2.20 26.06
C GLN A 109 4.54 -1.19 25.48
N LYS A 110 4.04 -0.18 24.76
CA LYS A 110 4.85 0.94 24.23
C LYS A 110 5.17 1.97 25.30
N SER A 111 4.22 2.24 26.18
CA SER A 111 4.40 3.22 27.25
C SER A 111 3.49 2.94 28.44
N GLN A 112 3.89 3.46 29.60
CA GLN A 112 3.11 3.44 30.81
C GLN A 112 3.33 4.76 31.56
N LYS A 113 2.23 5.39 31.96
CA LYS A 113 2.23 6.57 32.82
C LYS A 113 1.41 6.28 34.06
N GLU A 114 2.03 6.44 35.22
CA GLU A 114 1.31 6.40 36.50
C GLU A 114 0.56 7.72 36.71
N ILE A 115 -0.67 7.61 37.18
CA ILE A 115 -1.58 8.74 37.43
C ILE A 115 -2.04 8.61 38.87
N SER A 116 -1.45 9.41 39.75
CA SER A 116 -1.84 9.50 41.15
C SER A 116 -2.83 10.65 41.35
N GLY A 117 -3.86 10.43 42.16
CA GLY A 117 -4.83 11.49 42.50
C GLY A 117 -5.75 11.87 41.34
N LEU A 118 -6.26 10.87 40.61
CA LEU A 118 -7.31 11.06 39.62
C LEU A 118 -8.57 11.59 40.33
N ILE A 119 -8.98 12.82 39.99
CA ILE A 119 -10.16 13.47 40.58
C ILE A 119 -11.38 13.47 39.66
N GLY A 120 -11.17 13.24 38.35
CA GLY A 120 -12.26 13.27 37.40
C GLY A 120 -11.83 13.13 35.96
N THR A 121 -12.80 13.31 35.07
CA THR A 121 -12.60 13.31 33.63
C THR A 121 -13.44 14.41 32.97
N ARG A 122 -12.92 14.96 31.88
CA ARG A 122 -13.65 15.92 31.04
C ARG A 122 -13.49 15.58 29.57
N LEU A 123 -14.50 15.92 28.78
CA LEU A 123 -14.40 15.91 27.32
C LEU A 123 -13.97 17.30 26.86
N GLU A 124 -12.81 17.38 26.24
CA GLU A 124 -12.33 18.60 25.61
C GLU A 124 -12.69 18.58 24.13
N LYS A 125 -13.30 19.65 23.64
CA LYS A 125 -13.66 19.81 22.23
C LYS A 125 -12.65 20.75 21.57
N GLN A 126 -11.90 20.23 20.61
CA GLN A 126 -10.96 20.97 19.79
C GLN A 126 -11.56 21.17 18.39
N THR A 127 -11.32 22.34 17.80
CA THR A 127 -11.71 22.64 16.41
C THR A 127 -10.46 22.72 15.55
N LYS A 128 -10.46 22.03 14.42
CA LYS A 128 -9.48 22.22 13.35
C LYS A 128 -10.20 22.66 12.09
N THR A 129 -9.67 23.67 11.41
CA THR A 129 -10.19 24.07 10.11
C THR A 129 -9.41 23.32 9.03
N ASP A 130 -10.12 22.67 8.10
CA ASP A 130 -9.48 22.07 6.93
C ASP A 130 -9.05 23.14 5.90
N LYS A 131 -8.45 22.70 4.79
CA LYS A 131 -7.92 23.60 3.76
C LYS A 131 -9.04 24.35 3.03
N GLU A 132 -10.25 23.82 3.10
CA GLU A 132 -11.47 24.32 2.47
C GLU A 132 -12.28 25.23 3.41
N GLY A 133 -11.80 25.47 4.63
CA GLY A 133 -12.47 26.33 5.61
C GLY A 133 -13.55 25.63 6.44
N LYS A 134 -13.72 24.31 6.29
CA LYS A 134 -14.69 23.52 7.06
C LYS A 134 -14.13 23.20 8.44
N ILE A 135 -14.96 23.38 9.45
CA ILE A 135 -14.62 23.10 10.84
C ILE A 135 -14.78 21.60 11.10
N LEU A 136 -13.69 20.96 11.52
CA LEU A 136 -13.64 19.60 12.03
C LEU A 136 -13.56 19.62 13.55
N TYR A 137 -14.43 18.86 14.20
CA TYR A 137 -14.43 18.71 15.65
C TYR A 137 -13.64 17.45 16.03
N ILE A 138 -12.71 17.63 16.96
CA ILE A 138 -11.92 16.55 17.55
C ILE A 138 -12.17 16.60 19.04
N TYR A 139 -12.58 15.49 19.63
CA TYR A 139 -12.84 15.39 21.06
C TYR A 139 -11.70 14.65 21.74
N GLN A 140 -11.31 15.08 22.93
CA GLN A 140 -10.28 14.41 23.70
C GLN A 140 -10.78 14.15 25.11
N VAL A 141 -10.71 12.89 25.54
CA VAL A 141 -10.97 12.55 26.94
C VAL A 141 -9.73 12.93 27.74
N GLN A 142 -9.91 13.86 28.67
CA GLN A 142 -8.87 14.35 29.57
C GLN A 142 -9.09 13.76 30.96
N LEU A 143 -8.07 13.09 31.48
CA LEU A 143 -7.97 12.62 32.85
C LEU A 143 -7.49 13.78 33.72
N LEU A 144 -8.27 14.15 34.72
CA LEU A 144 -7.98 15.29 35.59
C LEU A 144 -7.31 14.81 36.87
N THR A 145 -6.14 15.34 37.18
CA THR A 145 -5.47 15.19 38.48
C THR A 145 -5.45 16.53 39.20
N ASN A 146 -4.89 16.56 40.41
CA ASN A 146 -4.68 17.80 41.16
C ASN A 146 -3.66 18.74 40.51
N THR A 147 -2.81 18.24 39.62
CA THR A 147 -1.66 18.98 39.06
C THR A 147 -1.75 19.20 37.56
N GLU A 148 -2.36 18.28 36.81
CA GLU A 148 -2.38 18.33 35.35
C GLU A 148 -3.61 17.67 34.73
N SER A 149 -3.79 17.94 33.43
CA SER A 149 -4.77 17.28 32.56
C SER A 149 -4.01 16.34 31.64
N ILE A 150 -4.23 15.03 31.79
CA ILE A 150 -3.54 14.00 31.01
C ILE A 150 -4.51 13.47 29.96
N PRO A 151 -4.18 13.54 28.66
CA PRO A 151 -5.04 12.96 27.65
C PRO A 151 -5.09 11.44 27.80
N PHE A 152 -6.29 10.86 27.81
CA PHE A 152 -6.49 9.41 27.85
C PHE A 152 -5.85 8.73 26.64
N ARG A 153 -5.87 9.41 25.48
CA ARG A 153 -5.23 8.98 24.23
C ARG A 153 -4.58 10.17 23.53
N ARG A 154 -3.45 9.93 22.87
CA ARG A 154 -2.75 10.94 22.05
C ARG A 154 -3.58 11.48 20.90
N ILE A 155 -4.38 10.62 20.27
CA ILE A 155 -5.26 10.96 19.16
C ILE A 155 -6.67 11.20 19.71
N GLY A 156 -7.30 12.30 19.31
CA GLY A 156 -8.67 12.60 19.67
C GLY A 156 -9.69 11.80 18.87
N TYR A 157 -10.89 11.68 19.44
CA TYR A 157 -12.06 11.08 18.84
C TYR A 157 -12.63 11.99 17.75
N SER A 158 -13.08 11.39 16.65
CA SER A 158 -13.93 12.07 15.68
C SER A 158 -15.36 12.17 16.19
N ASP A 159 -16.21 12.97 15.52
CA ASP A 159 -17.65 13.00 15.79
C ASP A 159 -18.29 11.59 15.77
N TYR A 160 -17.80 10.68 14.92
CA TYR A 160 -18.32 9.30 14.82
C TYR A 160 -18.05 8.43 16.06
N SER A 161 -17.00 8.73 16.81
CA SER A 161 -16.58 7.96 18.01
C SER A 161 -16.87 8.72 19.31
N LEU A 162 -17.71 9.76 19.25
CA LEU A 162 -18.02 10.60 20.41
C LEU A 162 -18.74 9.82 21.52
N GLU A 163 -19.62 8.89 21.18
CA GLU A 163 -20.34 8.08 22.16
C GLU A 163 -19.40 7.17 22.95
N GLU A 164 -18.36 6.62 22.31
CA GLU A 164 -17.32 5.83 22.99
C GLU A 164 -16.57 6.68 24.02
N ALA A 165 -16.20 7.92 23.66
CA ALA A 165 -15.57 8.85 24.57
C ALA A 165 -16.46 9.19 25.78
N LYS A 166 -17.76 9.38 25.55
CA LYS A 166 -18.75 9.60 26.62
C LYS A 166 -18.87 8.39 27.55
N LEU A 167 -18.88 7.17 26.99
CA LEU A 167 -18.92 5.93 27.76
C LEU A 167 -17.67 5.77 28.65
N ILE A 168 -16.49 6.10 28.14
CA ILE A 168 -15.25 6.12 28.93
C ILE A 168 -15.37 7.09 30.11
N ILE A 169 -15.82 8.32 29.84
CA ILE A 169 -16.02 9.34 30.87
C ILE A 169 -17.01 8.85 31.94
N LEU A 170 -18.13 8.24 31.51
CA LEU A 170 -19.15 7.71 32.41
C LEU A 170 -18.58 6.60 33.31
N LYS A 171 -17.87 5.62 32.74
CA LYS A 171 -17.23 4.53 33.50
C LYS A 171 -16.29 5.05 34.58
N ILE A 172 -15.43 6.01 34.22
CA ILE A 172 -14.48 6.61 35.18
C ILE A 172 -15.23 7.41 36.26
N LYS A 173 -16.26 8.18 35.89
CA LYS A 173 -17.07 8.94 36.86
C LYS A 173 -17.79 8.02 37.86
N ASN A 174 -18.37 6.92 37.39
CA ASN A 174 -19.04 5.95 38.25
C ASN A 174 -18.05 5.31 39.23
N PHE A 175 -16.89 4.88 38.75
CA PHE A 175 -15.83 4.34 39.61
C PHE A 175 -15.39 5.34 40.69
N LEU A 176 -15.24 6.62 40.35
CA LEU A 176 -14.88 7.65 41.33
C LEU A 176 -15.99 7.89 42.35
N ALA A 177 -17.26 7.80 41.94
CA ALA A 177 -18.42 8.01 42.80
C ALA A 177 -18.71 6.81 43.72
N GLU A 178 -18.37 5.58 43.32
CA GLU A 178 -18.70 4.35 44.05
C GLU A 178 -17.50 3.81 44.84
N PRO A 179 -17.42 4.05 46.17
CA PRO A 179 -16.26 3.69 46.97
C PRO A 179 -15.99 2.19 47.11
N LEU A 180 -17.01 1.36 46.82
CA LEU A 180 -16.95 -0.09 46.94
C LEU A 180 -16.27 -0.76 45.73
N GLU A 181 -16.21 -0.08 44.59
CA GLU A 181 -15.56 -0.62 43.38
C GLU A 181 -14.03 -0.57 43.57
N LYS A 182 -13.41 -1.74 43.75
CA LYS A 182 -11.98 -1.84 44.11
C LYS A 182 -11.03 -1.50 42.97
N SER A 183 -11.43 -1.79 41.73
CA SER A 183 -10.62 -1.55 40.55
C SER A 183 -11.46 -1.19 39.34
N LEU A 184 -10.87 -0.43 38.42
CA LEU A 184 -11.46 -0.05 37.15
C LEU A 184 -10.48 -0.39 36.04
N VAL A 185 -10.96 -1.06 35.00
CA VAL A 185 -10.20 -1.25 33.77
C VAL A 185 -11.03 -0.72 32.61
N VAL A 186 -10.53 0.33 31.95
CA VAL A 186 -11.12 0.89 30.74
C VAL A 186 -10.14 0.72 29.60
N THR A 187 -10.54 -0.06 28.60
CA THR A 187 -9.77 -0.28 27.37
C THR A 187 -10.49 0.35 26.20
N GLN A 188 -9.77 1.13 25.41
CA GLN A 188 -10.22 1.59 24.10
C GLN A 188 -9.45 0.79 23.04
N ASP A 189 -10.21 0.06 22.22
CA ASP A 189 -9.70 -0.77 21.16
C ASP A 189 -10.07 -0.19 19.80
N ASP A 190 -9.06 0.28 19.06
CA ASP A 190 -9.21 0.80 17.70
C ASP A 190 -9.00 -0.30 16.63
N THR A 191 -9.14 -1.57 17.01
CA THR A 191 -8.94 -2.73 16.12
C THR A 191 -9.76 -2.66 14.82
N ALA A 192 -10.92 -1.99 14.81
CA ALA A 192 -11.68 -1.75 13.58
C ALA A 192 -10.86 -1.00 12.50
N GLY A 193 -10.09 0.02 12.91
CA GLY A 193 -9.20 0.75 12.01
C GLY A 193 -8.07 -0.14 11.50
N VAL A 194 -7.60 -1.09 12.31
CA VAL A 194 -6.62 -2.09 11.90
C VAL A 194 -7.19 -3.01 10.83
N TYR A 195 -8.39 -3.56 11.02
CA TYR A 195 -9.03 -4.41 10.02
C TYR A 195 -9.29 -3.67 8.71
N ALA A 196 -9.76 -2.42 8.77
CA ALA A 196 -9.94 -1.59 7.59
C ALA A 196 -8.61 -1.39 6.84
N GLY A 197 -7.54 -1.16 7.59
CA GLY A 197 -6.21 -1.01 7.04
C GLY A 197 -5.62 -2.30 6.42
N ILE A 198 -5.84 -3.45 7.05
CA ILE A 198 -5.49 -4.77 6.48
C ILE A 198 -6.27 -5.00 5.18
N GLY A 199 -7.57 -4.70 5.18
CA GLY A 199 -8.42 -4.77 3.99
C GLY A 199 -7.91 -3.89 2.86
N GLY A 200 -7.54 -2.63 3.16
CA GLY A 200 -6.95 -1.71 2.19
C GLY A 200 -5.60 -2.22 1.65
N THR A 201 -4.76 -2.79 2.51
CA THR A 201 -3.49 -3.41 2.10
C THR A 201 -3.72 -4.54 1.11
N LEU A 202 -4.61 -5.48 1.44
CA LEU A 202 -4.95 -6.61 0.58
C LEU A 202 -5.53 -6.13 -0.76
N PHE A 203 -6.36 -5.08 -0.74
CA PHE A 203 -6.90 -4.47 -1.94
C PHE A 203 -5.78 -3.94 -2.86
N PHE A 204 -4.82 -3.16 -2.34
CA PHE A 204 -3.71 -2.65 -3.16
C PHE A 204 -2.83 -3.77 -3.72
N PHE A 205 -2.55 -4.81 -2.94
CA PHE A 205 -1.83 -5.98 -3.45
C PHE A 205 -2.57 -6.68 -4.58
N LEU A 206 -3.89 -6.87 -4.42
CA LEU A 206 -4.72 -7.52 -5.43
C LEU A 206 -4.79 -6.68 -6.71
N VAL A 207 -4.99 -5.37 -6.59
CA VAL A 207 -4.98 -4.44 -7.74
C VAL A 207 -3.61 -4.45 -8.42
N GLY A 208 -2.52 -4.38 -7.65
CA GLY A 208 -1.16 -4.48 -8.17
C GLY A 208 -0.95 -5.77 -8.96
N LEU A 209 -1.35 -6.91 -8.39
CA LEU A 209 -1.26 -8.22 -9.04
C LEU A 209 -2.08 -8.28 -10.34
N LEU A 210 -3.31 -7.74 -10.35
CA LEU A 210 -4.15 -7.68 -11.55
C LEU A 210 -3.53 -6.81 -12.66
N ILE A 211 -2.86 -5.72 -12.31
CA ILE A 211 -2.18 -4.87 -13.30
C ILE A 211 -0.97 -5.60 -13.89
N ILE A 212 -0.18 -6.28 -13.06
CA ILE A 212 0.92 -7.13 -13.55
C ILE A 212 0.37 -8.23 -14.46
N ALA A 213 -0.76 -8.84 -14.07
CA ALA A 213 -1.46 -9.90 -14.81
C ALA A 213 -1.93 -9.47 -16.21
N ALA A 214 -2.36 -8.22 -16.34
CA ALA A 214 -2.81 -7.64 -17.59
C ALA A 214 -1.65 -7.50 -18.61
N GLY A 215 -0.41 -7.42 -18.13
CA GLY A 215 0.79 -7.44 -18.97
C GLY A 215 0.92 -8.77 -19.73
N SER A 216 0.99 -8.69 -21.06
CA SER A 216 1.21 -9.87 -21.91
C SER A 216 2.69 -10.02 -22.29
N PHE A 217 3.24 -11.21 -22.13
CA PHE A 217 4.56 -11.56 -22.67
C PHE A 217 4.40 -12.05 -24.10
N ILE A 218 5.30 -11.62 -24.98
CA ILE A 218 5.20 -11.93 -26.40
C ILE A 218 6.53 -12.54 -26.82
N ASN A 219 6.50 -13.80 -27.24
CA ASN A 219 7.65 -14.47 -27.83
C ASN A 219 7.44 -14.54 -29.35
N CYS A 220 8.45 -14.12 -30.09
CA CYS A 220 8.49 -14.18 -31.53
C CYS A 220 9.64 -15.10 -31.93
N ASN A 221 9.34 -16.18 -32.64
CA ASN A 221 10.32 -17.11 -33.17
C ASN A 221 10.21 -17.16 -34.70
N PHE A 222 11.21 -16.60 -35.38
CA PHE A 222 11.37 -16.64 -36.81
C PHE A 222 12.35 -17.75 -37.17
N ASP A 223 11.97 -18.62 -38.09
CA ASP A 223 12.78 -19.75 -38.54
C ASP A 223 12.71 -19.86 -40.07
N LYS A 224 13.86 -19.63 -40.72
CA LYS A 224 13.99 -19.70 -42.17
C LYS A 224 13.99 -21.12 -42.71
N GLU A 225 14.49 -22.09 -41.95
CA GLU A 225 14.52 -23.48 -42.40
C GLU A 225 13.10 -24.03 -42.56
N SER A 226 12.23 -23.72 -41.59
CA SER A 226 10.81 -24.08 -41.65
C SER A 226 9.93 -23.04 -42.36
N ASN A 227 10.51 -21.94 -42.87
CA ASN A 227 9.79 -20.81 -43.46
C ASN A 227 8.62 -20.33 -42.57
N SER A 228 8.84 -20.25 -41.26
CA SER A 228 7.78 -19.99 -40.29
C SER A 228 8.11 -18.85 -39.32
N LEU A 229 7.06 -18.12 -38.95
CA LEU A 229 7.01 -17.23 -37.80
C LEU A 229 5.99 -17.79 -36.80
N ILE A 230 6.45 -18.09 -35.59
CA ILE A 230 5.62 -18.44 -34.46
C ILE A 230 5.52 -17.23 -33.53
N LEU A 231 4.34 -16.64 -33.45
CA LEU A 231 4.01 -15.57 -32.51
C LEU A 231 3.23 -16.14 -31.33
N SER A 232 3.88 -16.21 -30.16
CA SER A 232 3.30 -16.70 -28.92
C SER A 232 2.99 -15.55 -27.97
N ARG A 233 1.74 -15.42 -27.53
CA ARG A 233 1.35 -14.45 -26.50
C ARG A 233 0.87 -15.17 -25.24
N TYR A 234 1.44 -14.79 -24.11
CA TYR A 234 1.16 -15.37 -22.81
C TYR A 234 0.37 -14.39 -21.96
N ARG A 235 -0.78 -14.84 -21.44
CA ARG A 235 -1.59 -14.06 -20.50
C ARG A 235 -1.27 -14.52 -19.09
N TRP A 236 -1.12 -13.58 -18.17
CA TRP A 236 -0.86 -13.85 -16.75
C TRP A 236 0.30 -14.85 -16.53
N PHE A 237 1.46 -14.54 -17.12
CA PHE A 237 2.65 -15.40 -17.07
C PHE A 237 2.43 -16.84 -17.60
N GLY A 238 1.39 -17.07 -18.40
CA GLY A 238 1.05 -18.38 -18.96
C GLY A 238 -0.03 -19.15 -18.19
N ILE A 239 -0.49 -18.64 -17.03
CA ILE A 239 -1.51 -19.30 -16.21
C ILE A 239 -2.88 -19.31 -16.91
N LEU A 240 -3.25 -18.21 -17.58
CA LEU A 240 -4.50 -18.10 -18.35
C LEU A 240 -4.37 -18.61 -19.79
N GLY A 241 -3.28 -19.33 -20.07
CA GLY A 241 -3.01 -19.93 -21.37
C GLY A 241 -2.12 -19.08 -22.28
N LYS A 242 -1.94 -19.64 -23.48
CA LYS A 242 -1.02 -19.18 -24.52
C LYS A 242 -1.76 -19.17 -25.85
N SER A 243 -1.81 -18.03 -26.52
CA SER A 243 -2.26 -17.97 -27.92
C SER A 243 -1.04 -18.08 -28.82
N VAL A 244 -1.08 -19.01 -29.76
CA VAL A 244 -0.01 -19.23 -30.74
C VAL A 244 -0.55 -18.94 -32.13
N PHE A 245 0.13 -18.08 -32.86
CA PHE A 245 -0.16 -17.77 -34.25
C PHE A 245 1.01 -18.22 -35.11
N LEU A 246 0.72 -18.88 -36.22
CA LEU A 246 1.70 -19.36 -37.19
C LEU A 246 1.51 -18.56 -38.48
N TYR A 247 2.58 -17.97 -38.99
CA TYR A 247 2.60 -17.26 -40.28
C TYR A 247 3.77 -17.79 -41.12
N SER A 248 3.65 -17.74 -42.45
CA SER A 248 4.80 -18.02 -43.31
C SER A 248 5.71 -16.79 -43.41
N LEU A 249 7.03 -16.97 -43.44
CA LEU A 249 7.94 -15.83 -43.65
C LEU A 249 7.76 -15.19 -45.03
N ASN A 250 7.42 -16.00 -46.04
CA ASN A 250 7.13 -15.52 -47.40
C ASN A 250 5.87 -14.65 -47.48
N GLU A 251 4.95 -14.75 -46.51
CA GLU A 251 3.76 -13.89 -46.46
C GLU A 251 4.08 -12.50 -45.90
N ILE A 252 5.21 -12.31 -45.24
CA ILE A 252 5.59 -11.04 -44.61
C ILE A 252 6.19 -10.12 -45.68
N VAL A 253 5.42 -9.10 -46.08
CA VAL A 253 5.85 -8.11 -47.08
C VAL A 253 6.65 -6.98 -46.44
N ASP A 254 6.23 -6.51 -45.27
CA ASP A 254 6.93 -5.46 -44.54
C ASP A 254 6.70 -5.55 -43.03
N ILE A 255 7.55 -4.85 -42.29
CA ILE A 255 7.43 -4.69 -40.83
C ILE A 255 7.66 -3.21 -40.51
N LYS A 256 6.71 -2.60 -39.80
CA LYS A 256 6.76 -1.17 -39.48
C LYS A 256 6.38 -0.87 -38.05
N VAL A 257 6.79 0.32 -37.61
CA VAL A 257 6.27 0.92 -36.39
C VAL A 257 5.02 1.72 -36.78
N GLU A 258 3.87 1.35 -36.24
CA GLU A 258 2.64 2.12 -36.36
C GLU A 258 2.58 3.13 -35.24
N SER A 259 2.11 4.34 -35.55
CA SER A 259 1.91 5.42 -34.60
C SER A 259 0.42 5.78 -34.57
N SER A 260 -0.09 6.11 -33.39
CA SER A 260 -1.42 6.65 -33.18
C SER A 260 -1.33 7.82 -32.23
N ASP A 261 -2.16 8.84 -32.44
CA ASP A 261 -2.34 9.89 -31.45
C ASP A 261 -3.01 9.30 -30.20
N SER A 262 -2.49 9.66 -29.04
CA SER A 262 -3.09 9.34 -27.75
C SER A 262 -4.15 10.38 -27.39
N SER A 263 -5.20 9.96 -26.69
CA SER A 263 -6.25 10.85 -26.19
C SER A 263 -5.75 11.89 -25.18
N GLU A 264 -4.57 11.66 -24.58
CA GLU A 264 -3.94 12.53 -23.57
C GLU A 264 -2.89 13.47 -24.19
N GLY A 265 -2.77 13.48 -25.51
CA GLY A 265 -1.71 14.18 -26.23
C GLY A 265 -0.45 13.32 -26.36
N GLY A 266 0.22 13.42 -27.50
CA GLY A 266 1.42 12.66 -27.80
C GLY A 266 1.18 11.37 -28.59
N MET A 267 2.27 10.80 -29.11
CA MET A 267 2.26 9.65 -30.01
C MET A 267 2.52 8.34 -29.24
N VAL A 268 1.67 7.35 -29.48
CA VAL A 268 1.87 5.98 -29.01
C VAL A 268 2.16 5.06 -30.20
N HIS A 269 2.97 4.03 -29.98
CA HIS A 269 3.54 3.23 -31.04
C HIS A 269 3.33 1.72 -30.82
N ARG A 270 3.26 0.92 -31.89
CA ARG A 270 3.35 -0.54 -31.85
C ARG A 270 4.12 -1.09 -33.06
N VAL A 271 4.68 -2.28 -32.94
CA VAL A 271 5.31 -2.97 -34.09
C VAL A 271 4.26 -3.85 -34.75
N SER A 272 4.12 -3.76 -36.07
CA SER A 272 3.16 -4.56 -36.84
C SER A 272 3.81 -5.17 -38.08
N LEU A 273 3.40 -6.39 -38.39
CA LEU A 273 3.73 -7.13 -39.60
C LEU A 273 2.68 -6.81 -40.66
N MET A 274 3.11 -6.59 -41.90
CA MET A 274 2.22 -6.44 -43.06
C MET A 274 2.31 -7.71 -43.90
N LEU A 275 1.17 -8.40 -44.04
CA LEU A 275 1.08 -9.63 -44.80
C LEU A 275 0.73 -9.35 -46.27
N ALA A 276 1.08 -10.27 -47.17
CA ALA A 276 0.77 -10.20 -48.59
C ALA A 276 -0.75 -10.18 -48.88
N SER A 277 -1.56 -10.69 -47.95
CA SER A 277 -3.02 -10.59 -47.97
C SER A 277 -3.54 -9.15 -47.78
N GLY A 278 -2.69 -8.20 -47.39
CA GLY A 278 -3.07 -6.86 -46.96
C GLY A 278 -3.43 -6.76 -45.48
N GLU A 279 -3.49 -7.88 -44.75
CA GLU A 279 -3.71 -7.88 -43.31
C GLU A 279 -2.50 -7.31 -42.56
N THR A 280 -2.77 -6.56 -41.48
CA THR A 280 -1.73 -6.04 -40.59
C THR A 280 -1.82 -6.72 -39.22
N VAL A 281 -0.79 -7.48 -38.88
CA VAL A 281 -0.73 -8.26 -37.63
C VAL A 281 0.17 -7.55 -36.62
N PRO A 282 -0.39 -6.97 -35.55
CA PRO A 282 0.44 -6.32 -34.53
C PRO A 282 1.22 -7.37 -33.73
N LEU A 283 2.51 -7.13 -33.47
CA LEU A 283 3.27 -7.96 -32.53
C LEU A 283 2.67 -7.83 -31.13
N SER A 284 2.40 -6.59 -30.70
CA SER A 284 1.73 -6.25 -29.43
C SER A 284 0.33 -5.70 -29.62
N GLY A 285 -0.65 -6.21 -28.85
CA GLY A 285 -2.05 -5.77 -28.97
C GLY A 285 -2.29 -4.30 -28.57
N CYS A 286 -1.44 -3.74 -27.70
CA CYS A 286 -1.57 -2.36 -27.23
C CYS A 286 -0.50 -1.46 -27.86
N TYR A 287 -0.85 -0.20 -28.08
CA TYR A 287 0.11 0.86 -28.36
C TYR A 287 0.80 1.31 -27.06
N SER A 288 2.07 1.69 -27.14
CA SER A 288 2.83 2.21 -26.01
C SER A 288 3.91 3.22 -26.45
N SER A 289 4.41 4.02 -25.52
CA SER A 289 5.56 4.90 -25.74
C SER A 289 6.84 4.12 -26.08
N GLY A 290 7.90 4.82 -26.50
CA GLY A 290 9.17 4.20 -26.87
C GLY A 290 9.26 3.84 -28.35
N PHE A 291 9.29 4.87 -29.21
CA PHE A 291 9.47 4.70 -30.66
C PHE A 291 10.81 4.01 -30.99
N GLN A 292 11.89 4.47 -30.39
CA GLN A 292 13.25 4.02 -30.69
C GLN A 292 13.42 2.52 -30.45
N GLU A 293 12.92 1.98 -29.34
CA GLU A 293 12.99 0.53 -29.06
C GLU A 293 12.18 -0.29 -30.08
N LYS A 294 11.01 0.20 -30.49
CA LYS A 294 10.18 -0.47 -31.51
C LYS A 294 10.86 -0.43 -32.87
N GLN A 295 11.53 0.68 -33.19
CA GLN A 295 12.32 0.80 -34.40
C GLN A 295 13.55 -0.13 -34.39
N GLU A 296 14.19 -0.35 -33.23
CA GLU A 296 15.25 -1.36 -33.07
C GLU A 296 14.73 -2.77 -33.35
N ILE A 297 13.54 -3.12 -32.85
CA ILE A 297 12.89 -4.41 -33.15
C ILE A 297 12.64 -4.54 -34.66
N VAL A 298 12.05 -3.53 -35.30
CA VAL A 298 11.82 -3.53 -36.75
C VAL A 298 13.12 -3.72 -37.52
N LYS A 299 14.17 -2.96 -37.17
CA LYS A 299 15.48 -3.06 -37.82
C LYS A 299 16.08 -4.45 -37.66
N MET A 300 16.02 -5.02 -36.46
CA MET A 300 16.52 -6.36 -36.17
C MET A 300 15.83 -7.42 -37.03
N ILE A 301 14.50 -7.40 -37.10
CA ILE A 301 13.75 -8.38 -37.88
C ILE A 301 14.02 -8.19 -39.38
N LYS A 302 14.02 -6.96 -39.88
CA LYS A 302 14.35 -6.67 -41.29
C LYS A 302 15.75 -7.15 -41.67
N SER A 303 16.74 -6.87 -40.82
CA SER A 303 18.11 -7.35 -41.04
C SER A 303 18.19 -8.87 -41.04
N PHE A 304 17.44 -9.55 -40.16
CA PHE A 304 17.37 -11.01 -40.15
C PHE A 304 16.73 -11.55 -41.44
N LEU A 305 15.60 -11.00 -41.88
CA LEU A 305 14.90 -11.46 -43.09
C LEU A 305 15.70 -11.21 -44.39
N ALA A 306 16.51 -10.15 -44.44
CA ALA A 306 17.33 -9.81 -45.61
C ALA A 306 18.66 -10.57 -45.69
N ALA A 307 19.15 -11.13 -44.58
CA ALA A 307 20.37 -11.92 -44.58
C ALA A 307 20.09 -13.28 -45.25
N ASN A 308 20.81 -13.60 -46.33
CA ASN A 308 20.78 -14.95 -46.94
C ASN A 308 21.74 -15.88 -46.21
#